data_AF-A0A418YED2-F1
#
_entry.id   AF-A0A418YED2-F1
#
_cell.length_a   1.000
_cell.length_b   1.000
_cell.length_c   1.000
_cell.angle_alpha   90.00
_cell.angle_beta   90.00
_cell.angle_gamma   90.00
#
_symmetry.space_group_name_H-M   'P 1'
#
loop_
_entity.id
_entity.type
_entity.pdbx_description
1 polymer ?
#
loop_
_entity_poly.entity_id
_entity_poly.type
_entity_poly.pdbx_seq_one_letter_code
_entity_poly.pdbx_strand_id
1 'polypeptide(L)'
;MTRFNLAKLSQAMAFSAVASLAFVPFISAQAASYSDDIDKQIETISTPNKVETSIGTLEFFDGAPTQATAEKVYDYLDTARAAEVFMKGMPAASVQALMNGPTAIGADAPNKVVLFDDLMDAKSVFLTANSSTMYVMPVLDLKDWGPTVVEVPPGMLGAFNDAWFRYLGDVGPFGMDQAKGGKYLVLPPDYEGKVPEGYFVIESSSYRVWVFMRGSIKKGVEAAEKNIRDNLRVYPLAKKDKPKPTEFISGSGKAFNTVHPNDATFYEHLNEVIQYEPIGLIDEETRGLLASIGIEKGKPFKPDARMQRILKDGVALGNAASRSIVWYPRTEGSVDNMAGVKVYPDSDSKWIMAWVGRDVFFRSNEMAGLNSDARVMFHYPYTAVTPAMAKAGQMPGKGSDYAIAYVDKAGVPFDGSQTYKMTVPANVPVADFWAITVYDSQTRSMLQTDQDFPTVGSQTEGLKAEQDGSYSIYFAPKAPQGYENNWVQTVPGKSWFVIHRMYGPEKAWIEKTWRISDVELVK
;
A
#
# COMPACT_ATOMS: atom_id res chain seq x y z
N MET A 1 -18.58 3.37 -91.51
CA MET A 1 -18.12 2.04 -91.03
C MET A 1 -19.02 1.64 -89.86
N THR A 2 -20.33 1.57 -90.03
CA THR A 2 -21.14 0.48 -90.61
C THR A 2 -21.23 -0.73 -89.69
N ARG A 3 -22.38 -0.80 -89.00
CA ARG A 3 -22.99 -1.95 -88.33
C ARG A 3 -23.06 -3.17 -89.26
N PHE A 4 -23.06 -4.38 -88.71
CA PHE A 4 -23.90 -5.46 -89.25
C PHE A 4 -24.53 -6.28 -88.14
N ASN A 5 -25.82 -6.52 -88.34
CA ASN A 5 -26.77 -7.24 -87.50
C ASN A 5 -27.49 -8.23 -88.44
N LEU A 6 -28.20 -9.19 -87.84
CA LEU A 6 -29.11 -10.20 -88.45
C LEU A 6 -28.44 -11.35 -89.20
N ALA A 7 -28.96 -12.58 -89.25
CA ALA A 7 -30.00 -13.35 -88.57
C ALA A 7 -30.13 -14.62 -89.44
N LYS A 8 -30.52 -15.78 -88.87
CA LYS A 8 -31.38 -16.73 -89.59
C LYS A 8 -32.02 -17.76 -88.64
N LEU A 9 -33.35 -17.63 -88.55
CA LEU A 9 -34.38 -18.66 -88.36
C LEU A 9 -34.09 -19.92 -89.22
N SER A 10 -34.60 -21.13 -89.00
CA SER A 10 -35.77 -21.64 -88.24
C SER A 10 -35.73 -23.19 -88.20
N GLN A 11 -36.22 -23.75 -87.08
CA GLN A 11 -37.08 -24.94 -86.91
C GLN A 11 -36.79 -26.27 -87.65
N ALA A 12 -36.57 -27.32 -86.86
CA ALA A 12 -37.29 -28.59 -87.02
C ALA A 12 -37.51 -29.25 -85.63
N MET A 13 -38.70 -29.84 -85.47
CA MET A 13 -39.35 -30.29 -84.25
C MET A 13 -38.77 -31.54 -83.57
N ALA A 14 -38.92 -31.55 -82.24
CA ALA A 14 -39.38 -32.63 -81.34
C ALA A 14 -38.77 -34.04 -81.41
N PHE A 15 -38.26 -34.53 -80.26
CA PHE A 15 -38.89 -35.64 -79.50
C PHE A 15 -38.26 -35.80 -78.09
N SER A 16 -39.17 -35.86 -77.10
CA SER A 16 -39.15 -36.46 -75.75
C SER A 16 -37.90 -36.60 -74.86
N ALA A 17 -38.01 -35.92 -73.71
CA ALA A 17 -37.71 -36.30 -72.33
C ALA A 17 -36.94 -37.60 -72.00
N VAL A 18 -35.84 -37.43 -71.25
CA VAL A 18 -35.46 -38.31 -70.13
C VAL A 18 -34.99 -37.43 -68.97
N ALA A 19 -35.74 -37.44 -67.87
CA ALA A 19 -35.33 -36.84 -66.60
C ALA A 19 -34.23 -37.71 -65.96
N SER A 20 -33.05 -37.13 -65.73
CA SER A 20 -31.99 -37.75 -64.91
C SER A 20 -31.85 -36.95 -63.61
N LEU A 21 -32.44 -37.49 -62.53
CA LEU A 21 -32.17 -37.09 -61.15
C LEU A 21 -30.72 -37.47 -60.82
N ALA A 22 -29.82 -36.49 -60.80
CA ALA A 22 -28.48 -36.66 -60.27
C ALA A 22 -28.54 -36.54 -58.73
N PHE A 23 -28.60 -37.69 -58.06
CA PHE A 23 -28.33 -37.81 -56.62
C PHE A 23 -26.84 -37.50 -56.39
N VAL A 24 -26.53 -36.36 -55.77
CA VAL A 24 -25.20 -36.11 -55.19
C VAL A 24 -25.21 -36.67 -53.78
N PRO A 25 -24.41 -37.70 -53.45
CA PRO A 25 -24.34 -38.19 -52.08
C PRO A 25 -23.61 -37.14 -51.23
N PHE A 26 -24.30 -36.61 -50.22
CA PHE A 26 -23.67 -35.94 -49.10
C PHE A 26 -22.81 -36.98 -48.37
N ILE A 27 -21.50 -37.00 -48.64
CA ILE A 27 -20.54 -37.69 -47.78
C ILE A 27 -20.44 -36.81 -46.53
N SER A 28 -21.18 -37.18 -45.48
CA SER A 28 -20.88 -36.65 -44.15
C SER A 28 -19.51 -37.21 -43.75
N ALA A 29 -18.49 -36.37 -43.76
CA ALA A 29 -17.23 -36.72 -43.10
C ALA A 29 -17.54 -36.91 -41.62
N GLN A 30 -17.65 -38.16 -41.19
CA GLN A 30 -17.83 -38.49 -39.79
C GLN A 30 -16.45 -38.37 -39.14
N ALA A 31 -16.32 -37.45 -38.19
CA ALA A 31 -15.09 -37.31 -37.43
C ALA A 31 -14.73 -38.67 -36.81
N ALA A 32 -13.44 -39.01 -36.80
CA ALA A 32 -12.98 -40.22 -36.12
C ALA A 32 -13.35 -40.12 -34.63
N SER A 33 -14.00 -41.16 -34.10
CA SER A 33 -14.29 -41.24 -32.66
C SER A 33 -13.02 -41.64 -31.92
N TYR A 34 -12.73 -40.96 -30.80
CA TYR A 34 -11.67 -41.40 -29.90
C TYR A 34 -12.14 -42.61 -29.08
N SER A 35 -11.28 -43.11 -28.18
CA SER A 35 -11.72 -44.10 -27.18
C SER A 35 -12.62 -43.43 -26.13
N ASP A 36 -13.51 -44.21 -25.50
CA ASP A 36 -14.42 -43.71 -24.45
C ASP A 36 -13.70 -42.95 -23.31
N ASP A 37 -12.48 -43.36 -22.96
CA ASP A 37 -11.65 -42.67 -21.96
C ASP A 37 -11.15 -41.30 -22.45
N ILE A 38 -10.83 -41.19 -23.74
CA ILE A 38 -10.44 -39.92 -24.35
C ILE A 38 -11.65 -39.02 -24.56
N ASP A 39 -12.82 -39.57 -24.95
CA ASP A 39 -14.04 -38.78 -25.11
C ASP A 39 -14.48 -38.12 -23.80
N LYS A 40 -14.39 -38.83 -22.67
CA LYS A 40 -14.61 -38.23 -21.33
C LYS A 40 -13.60 -37.14 -21.00
N GLN A 41 -12.33 -37.31 -21.38
CA GLN A 41 -11.33 -36.25 -21.20
C GLN A 41 -11.63 -35.05 -22.10
N ILE A 42 -12.03 -35.29 -23.35
CA ILE A 42 -12.46 -34.26 -24.32
C ILE A 42 -13.64 -33.45 -23.75
N GLU A 43 -14.63 -34.09 -23.14
CA GLU A 43 -15.74 -33.39 -22.49
C GLU A 43 -15.27 -32.42 -21.40
N THR A 44 -14.24 -32.79 -20.62
CA THR A 44 -13.71 -31.93 -19.55
C THR A 44 -12.83 -30.77 -20.04
N ILE A 45 -12.25 -30.88 -21.24
CA ILE A 45 -11.39 -29.82 -21.83
C ILE A 45 -12.12 -29.00 -22.91
N SER A 46 -13.31 -29.42 -23.33
CA SER A 46 -14.15 -28.71 -24.29
C SER A 46 -14.92 -27.58 -23.62
N THR A 47 -15.25 -26.53 -24.38
CA THR A 47 -16.15 -25.47 -23.91
C THR A 47 -17.50 -25.58 -24.60
N PRO A 48 -18.63 -25.50 -23.87
CA PRO A 48 -19.94 -25.41 -24.48
C PRO A 48 -20.07 -24.18 -25.39
N ASN A 49 -20.96 -24.25 -26.39
CA ASN A 49 -21.26 -23.11 -27.27
C ASN A 49 -21.85 -21.90 -26.53
N LYS A 50 -22.36 -22.09 -25.31
CA LYS A 50 -22.87 -21.03 -24.43
C LYS A 50 -22.47 -21.28 -22.99
N VAL A 51 -21.85 -20.29 -22.37
CA VAL A 51 -21.41 -20.34 -20.97
C VAL A 51 -21.90 -19.10 -20.24
N GLU A 52 -22.62 -19.30 -19.13
CA GLU A 52 -23.08 -18.20 -18.27
C GLU A 52 -21.99 -17.82 -17.26
N THR A 53 -21.71 -16.51 -17.15
CA THR A 53 -20.65 -15.99 -16.28
C THR A 53 -21.09 -14.69 -15.59
N SER A 54 -20.28 -14.19 -14.66
CA SER A 54 -20.50 -12.91 -13.99
C SER A 54 -20.47 -11.70 -14.92
N ILE A 55 -19.86 -11.82 -16.11
CA ILE A 55 -19.85 -10.78 -17.16
C ILE A 55 -20.92 -11.03 -18.23
N GLY A 56 -21.86 -11.94 -17.96
CA GLY A 56 -22.94 -12.36 -18.83
C GLY A 56 -22.59 -13.57 -19.71
N THR A 57 -23.47 -13.91 -20.64
CA THR A 57 -23.30 -15.05 -21.54
C THR A 57 -22.08 -14.87 -22.46
N LEU A 58 -21.25 -15.92 -22.54
CA LEU A 58 -20.15 -16.08 -23.48
C LEU A 58 -20.58 -17.11 -24.54
N GLU A 59 -20.45 -16.74 -25.81
CA GLU A 59 -20.83 -17.58 -26.95
C GLU A 59 -19.61 -18.04 -27.74
N PHE A 60 -19.65 -19.32 -28.13
CA PHE A 60 -18.61 -20.01 -28.89
C PHE A 60 -19.25 -20.78 -30.05
N PHE A 61 -18.47 -20.97 -31.12
CA PHE A 61 -18.75 -21.91 -32.19
C PHE A 61 -17.65 -22.97 -32.18
N ASP A 62 -17.98 -24.18 -31.74
CA ASP A 62 -17.04 -25.31 -31.70
C ASP A 62 -15.73 -24.95 -30.95
N GLY A 63 -15.88 -24.32 -29.79
CA GLY A 63 -14.76 -23.87 -28.96
C GLY A 63 -14.12 -22.52 -29.35
N ALA A 64 -14.39 -22.00 -30.56
CA ALA A 64 -13.89 -20.69 -30.96
C ALA A 64 -14.81 -19.56 -30.44
N PRO A 65 -14.28 -18.51 -29.79
CA PRO A 65 -15.10 -17.40 -29.30
C PRO A 65 -15.66 -16.57 -30.45
N THR A 66 -16.89 -16.07 -30.30
CA THR A 66 -17.39 -15.00 -31.18
C THR A 66 -16.62 -13.70 -30.93
N GLN A 67 -16.65 -12.76 -31.90
CA GLN A 67 -16.02 -11.45 -31.71
C GLN A 67 -16.57 -10.70 -30.49
N ALA A 68 -17.90 -10.74 -30.27
CA ALA A 68 -18.53 -10.12 -29.11
C ALA A 68 -18.08 -10.75 -27.78
N THR A 69 -17.89 -12.08 -27.75
CA THR A 69 -17.30 -12.79 -26.61
C THR A 69 -15.87 -12.30 -26.37
N ALA A 70 -15.04 -12.21 -27.42
CA ALA A 70 -13.66 -11.77 -27.30
C ALA A 70 -13.55 -10.34 -26.73
N GLU A 71 -14.33 -9.39 -27.26
CA GLU A 71 -14.36 -7.99 -26.77
C GLU A 71 -14.78 -7.91 -25.30
N LYS A 72 -15.83 -8.65 -24.91
CA LYS A 72 -16.32 -8.71 -23.53
C LYS A 72 -15.27 -9.28 -22.58
N VAL A 73 -14.61 -10.37 -22.97
CA VAL A 73 -13.56 -11.00 -22.16
C VAL A 73 -12.34 -10.09 -22.05
N TYR A 74 -11.94 -9.39 -23.12
CA TYR A 74 -10.82 -8.44 -23.03
C TYR A 74 -11.12 -7.24 -22.13
N ASP A 75 -12.31 -6.65 -22.20
CA ASP A 75 -12.71 -5.58 -21.27
C ASP A 75 -12.68 -6.06 -19.81
N TYR A 76 -13.12 -7.29 -19.54
CA TYR A 76 -13.01 -7.90 -18.21
C TYR A 76 -11.55 -8.10 -17.77
N LEU A 77 -10.72 -8.71 -18.64
CA LEU A 77 -9.31 -8.97 -18.34
C LEU A 77 -8.54 -7.68 -18.07
N ASP A 78 -8.73 -6.65 -18.90
CA ASP A 78 -8.06 -5.37 -18.75
C ASP A 78 -8.52 -4.66 -17.46
N THR A 79 -9.81 -4.77 -17.09
CA THR A 79 -10.34 -4.21 -15.83
C THR A 79 -9.78 -4.94 -14.61
N ALA A 80 -9.74 -6.27 -14.64
CA ALA A 80 -9.16 -7.08 -13.56
C ALA A 80 -7.66 -6.79 -13.39
N ARG A 81 -6.93 -6.66 -14.50
CA ARG A 81 -5.50 -6.30 -14.51
C ARG A 81 -5.28 -4.88 -14.00
N ALA A 82 -6.12 -3.92 -14.39
CA ALA A 82 -6.05 -2.56 -13.88
C ALA A 82 -6.22 -2.52 -12.35
N ALA A 83 -7.22 -3.24 -11.81
CA ALA A 83 -7.40 -3.39 -10.36
C ALA A 83 -6.19 -4.04 -9.68
N GLU A 84 -5.61 -5.09 -10.27
CA GLU A 84 -4.41 -5.75 -9.76
C GLU A 84 -3.18 -4.83 -9.81
N VAL A 85 -3.00 -4.06 -10.88
CA VAL A 85 -1.92 -3.07 -11.00
C VAL A 85 -2.06 -1.99 -9.93
N PHE A 86 -3.27 -1.53 -9.62
CA PHE A 86 -3.50 -0.61 -8.51
C PHE A 86 -2.98 -1.21 -7.19
N MET A 87 -3.40 -2.43 -6.85
CA MET A 87 -3.01 -3.09 -5.61
C MET A 87 -1.50 -3.41 -5.55
N LYS A 88 -0.92 -3.92 -6.64
CA LYS A 88 0.51 -4.29 -6.69
C LYS A 88 1.46 -3.09 -6.78
N GLY A 89 1.05 -2.03 -7.48
CA GLY A 89 1.85 -0.82 -7.73
C GLY A 89 1.75 0.24 -6.64
N MET A 90 0.80 0.10 -5.71
CA MET A 90 0.58 0.99 -4.58
C MET A 90 1.84 1.34 -3.78
N PRO A 91 2.76 0.39 -3.48
CA PRO A 91 3.97 0.70 -2.72
C PRO A 91 4.84 1.76 -3.43
N ALA A 92 4.97 1.65 -4.75
CA ALA A 92 5.79 2.58 -5.53
C ALA A 92 5.17 3.96 -5.65
N ALA A 93 3.86 4.01 -5.90
CA ALA A 93 3.11 5.26 -5.89
C ALA A 93 3.18 5.94 -4.51
N SER A 94 3.15 5.15 -3.42
CA SER A 94 3.27 5.66 -2.05
C SER A 94 4.64 6.30 -1.80
N VAL A 95 5.74 5.62 -2.17
CA VAL A 95 7.11 6.18 -2.02
C VAL A 95 7.29 7.45 -2.86
N GLN A 96 6.78 7.47 -4.09
CA GLN A 96 6.84 8.67 -4.92
C GLN A 96 6.10 9.85 -4.26
N ALA A 97 4.90 9.64 -3.72
CA ALA A 97 4.17 10.69 -3.01
C ALA A 97 4.92 11.14 -1.74
N LEU A 98 5.51 10.21 -0.99
CA LEU A 98 6.36 10.49 0.18
C LEU A 98 7.60 11.32 -0.15
N MET A 99 8.11 11.23 -1.37
CA MET A 99 9.24 12.04 -1.82
C MET A 99 8.81 13.38 -2.43
N ASN A 100 7.71 13.41 -3.18
CA ASN A 100 7.19 14.62 -3.82
C ASN A 100 6.60 15.62 -2.81
N GLY A 101 5.96 15.14 -1.74
CA GLY A 101 5.39 16.00 -0.71
C GLY A 101 6.40 16.96 -0.06
N PRO A 102 7.53 16.45 0.46
CA PRO A 102 8.67 17.28 0.92
C PRO A 102 9.14 18.31 -0.11
N THR A 103 9.28 17.92 -1.38
CA THR A 103 9.68 18.82 -2.47
C THR A 103 8.70 19.97 -2.65
N ALA A 104 7.39 19.71 -2.51
CA ALA A 104 6.34 20.73 -2.65
C ALA A 104 6.44 21.85 -1.58
N ILE A 105 7.11 21.61 -0.46
CA ILE A 105 7.36 22.62 0.58
C ILE A 105 8.81 23.15 0.57
N GLY A 106 9.59 22.80 -0.46
CA GLY A 106 10.93 23.35 -0.71
C GLY A 106 12.10 22.41 -0.39
N ALA A 107 11.87 21.13 -0.05
CA ALA A 107 12.94 20.14 0.15
C ALA A 107 13.37 19.48 -1.18
N ASP A 108 13.91 20.28 -2.09
CA ASP A 108 14.19 19.94 -3.50
C ASP A 108 15.68 19.68 -3.81
N ALA A 109 16.51 19.53 -2.78
CA ALA A 109 17.96 19.41 -2.91
C ALA A 109 18.52 18.45 -1.84
N PRO A 110 19.69 17.82 -2.08
CA PRO A 110 20.23 16.80 -1.16
C PRO A 110 20.45 17.31 0.26
N ASN A 111 20.80 18.59 0.41
CA ASN A 111 21.04 19.19 1.73
C ASN A 111 19.79 19.83 2.33
N LYS A 112 18.60 19.74 1.71
CA LYS A 112 17.35 20.28 2.25
C LYS A 112 16.49 19.15 2.80
N VAL A 113 16.26 19.16 4.11
CA VAL A 113 15.61 18.06 4.83
C VAL A 113 14.38 18.56 5.55
N VAL A 114 13.26 17.84 5.43
CA VAL A 114 12.06 18.16 6.21
C VAL A 114 12.24 17.71 7.66
N LEU A 115 11.99 18.64 8.58
CA LEU A 115 12.00 18.43 10.02
C LEU A 115 10.65 18.85 10.59
N PHE A 116 10.02 18.00 11.38
CA PHE A 116 8.83 18.34 12.15
C PHE A 116 9.26 18.86 13.52
N ASP A 117 9.77 20.09 13.53
CA ASP A 117 10.39 20.76 14.67
C ASP A 117 9.42 21.03 15.83
N ASP A 118 8.11 21.06 15.57
CA ASP A 118 7.04 21.07 16.58
C ASP A 118 6.11 19.85 16.44
N LEU A 119 6.71 18.69 16.16
CA LEU A 119 6.02 17.42 15.88
C LEU A 119 5.11 17.48 14.64
N MET A 120 4.66 16.32 14.19
CA MET A 120 3.71 16.24 13.09
C MET A 120 2.29 16.37 13.64
N ASP A 121 1.53 17.32 13.08
CA ASP A 121 0.12 17.55 13.39
C ASP A 121 -0.80 16.98 12.29
N ALA A 122 -2.11 17.08 12.50
CA ALA A 122 -3.09 16.58 11.54
C ALA A 122 -3.18 17.38 10.22
N LYS A 123 -2.49 18.53 10.08
CA LYS A 123 -2.60 19.39 8.88
C LYS A 123 -1.92 18.76 7.66
N SER A 124 -0.83 18.03 7.89
CA SER A 124 -0.14 17.27 6.86
C SER A 124 -0.86 15.95 6.54
N VAL A 125 -0.93 15.59 5.27
CA VAL A 125 -1.57 14.35 4.81
C VAL A 125 -0.50 13.27 4.68
N PHE A 126 -0.29 12.52 5.78
CA PHE A 126 0.62 11.38 5.87
C PHE A 126 -0.12 10.14 6.33
N LEU A 127 0.10 9.02 5.64
CA LEU A 127 -0.39 7.71 6.06
C LEU A 127 0.10 7.37 7.47
N THR A 128 -0.86 7.33 8.41
CA THR A 128 -0.74 6.83 9.79
C THR A 128 0.51 7.25 10.56
N ALA A 129 0.94 8.50 10.35
CA ALA A 129 2.01 9.09 11.14
C ALA A 129 1.67 9.14 12.64
N ASN A 130 2.67 9.43 13.47
CA ASN A 130 2.49 9.64 14.91
C ASN A 130 2.79 11.09 15.30
N SER A 131 2.28 11.50 16.46
CA SER A 131 2.52 12.84 17.04
C SER A 131 3.30 12.76 18.36
N SER A 132 4.04 11.67 18.60
CA SER A 132 4.73 11.41 19.88
C SER A 132 6.25 11.33 19.74
N THR A 133 6.78 11.53 18.53
CA THR A 133 8.22 11.53 18.23
C THR A 133 8.50 12.57 17.15
N MET A 134 9.72 13.13 17.15
CA MET A 134 10.12 14.13 16.18
C MET A 134 10.52 13.45 14.86
N TYR A 135 9.80 13.74 13.78
CA TYR A 135 10.13 13.20 12.45
C TYR A 135 11.17 14.04 11.73
N VAL A 136 12.07 13.36 11.04
CA VAL A 136 12.97 13.96 10.05
C VAL A 136 13.00 13.07 8.81
N MET A 137 12.85 13.67 7.64
CA MET A 137 12.61 12.96 6.38
C MET A 137 13.54 13.46 5.28
N PRO A 138 14.76 12.92 5.18
CA PRO A 138 15.57 13.10 4.00
C PRO A 138 15.04 12.24 2.85
N VAL A 139 15.01 12.82 1.66
CA VAL A 139 14.67 12.11 0.41
C VAL A 139 15.94 12.00 -0.41
N LEU A 140 16.24 10.85 -1.00
CA LEU A 140 17.47 10.62 -1.75
C LEU A 140 17.16 10.33 -3.22
N ASP A 141 17.68 11.18 -4.11
CA ASP A 141 17.68 10.95 -5.55
C ASP A 141 19.08 10.56 -6.02
N LEU A 142 19.36 9.26 -6.05
CA LEU A 142 20.69 8.74 -6.35
C LEU A 142 21.03 8.83 -7.84
N LYS A 143 20.04 9.08 -8.72
CA LYS A 143 20.29 9.27 -10.16
C LYS A 143 20.85 10.65 -10.43
N ASP A 144 20.23 11.67 -9.85
CA ASP A 144 20.62 13.06 -10.05
C ASP A 144 21.83 13.43 -9.18
N TRP A 145 21.95 12.84 -7.99
CA TRP A 145 22.97 13.21 -7.01
C TRP A 145 24.16 12.24 -6.98
N GLY A 146 23.98 11.03 -7.49
CA GLY A 146 24.94 9.94 -7.32
C GLY A 146 24.90 9.36 -5.89
N PRO A 147 25.94 8.59 -5.50
CA PRO A 147 26.07 8.07 -4.15
C PRO A 147 25.89 9.18 -3.11
N THR A 148 25.01 8.99 -2.13
CA THR A 148 24.64 10.05 -1.19
C THR A 148 24.91 9.61 0.25
N VAL A 149 25.53 10.51 1.01
CA VAL A 149 25.87 10.31 2.43
C VAL A 149 24.78 10.88 3.31
N VAL A 150 24.34 10.11 4.31
CA VAL A 150 23.48 10.55 5.41
C VAL A 150 24.28 10.36 6.72
N GLU A 151 24.74 11.45 7.31
CA GLU A 151 25.34 11.45 8.65
C GLU A 151 24.23 11.50 9.68
N VAL A 152 23.99 10.39 10.37
CA VAL A 152 22.89 10.20 11.29
C VAL A 152 23.29 10.65 12.71
N PRO A 153 22.48 11.48 13.39
CA PRO A 153 22.66 11.80 14.81
C PRO A 153 22.59 10.56 15.71
N PRO A 154 23.31 10.53 16.85
CA PRO A 154 23.16 9.46 17.82
C PRO A 154 21.71 9.40 18.37
N GLY A 155 21.24 8.20 18.66
CA GLY A 155 19.93 7.95 19.29
C GLY A 155 18.71 8.04 18.37
N MET A 156 18.90 8.16 17.05
CA MET A 156 17.80 8.16 16.08
C MET A 156 17.31 6.74 15.79
N LEU A 157 16.04 6.61 15.41
CA LEU A 157 15.43 5.39 14.88
C LEU A 157 14.93 5.65 13.46
N GLY A 158 15.11 4.74 12.51
CA GLY A 158 14.64 4.97 11.15
C GLY A 158 14.90 3.80 10.22
N ALA A 159 14.56 3.96 8.95
CA ALA A 159 14.90 2.98 7.92
C ALA A 159 15.07 3.65 6.54
N PHE A 160 15.74 2.91 5.66
CA PHE A 160 15.88 3.19 4.24
C PHE A 160 14.93 2.26 3.46
N ASN A 161 14.14 2.83 2.56
CA ASN A 161 13.26 2.09 1.67
C ASN A 161 13.50 2.46 0.20
N ASP A 162 13.50 1.46 -0.66
CA ASP A 162 13.65 1.67 -2.11
C ASP A 162 12.36 2.21 -2.75
N ALA A 163 12.41 2.49 -4.06
CA ALA A 163 11.29 3.07 -4.80
C ALA A 163 10.08 2.12 -4.96
N TRP A 164 10.20 0.84 -4.61
CA TRP A 164 9.10 -0.13 -4.55
C TRP A 164 8.68 -0.41 -3.09
N PHE A 165 9.10 0.47 -2.18
CA PHE A 165 8.87 0.45 -0.74
C PHE A 165 9.49 -0.76 -0.01
N ARG A 166 10.53 -1.39 -0.56
CA ARG A 166 11.21 -2.52 0.07
C ARG A 166 12.22 -2.04 1.10
N TYR A 167 12.44 -2.85 2.13
CA TYR A 167 13.45 -2.58 3.17
C TYR A 167 14.88 -2.66 2.61
N LEU A 168 15.70 -1.65 2.89
CA LEU A 168 17.13 -1.62 2.55
C LEU A 168 18.03 -1.68 3.78
N GLY A 169 17.61 -1.08 4.90
CA GLY A 169 18.41 -1.04 6.13
C GLY A 169 17.77 -0.19 7.21
N ASP A 170 18.18 -0.40 8.46
CA ASP A 170 17.72 0.36 9.62
C ASP A 170 18.75 1.42 10.06
N VAL A 171 18.21 2.46 10.70
CA VAL A 171 18.91 3.43 11.54
C VAL A 171 18.56 3.16 12.99
N GLY A 172 19.56 3.15 13.88
CA GLY A 172 19.37 3.02 15.32
C GLY A 172 19.78 1.65 15.86
N PRO A 173 19.13 1.14 16.93
CA PRO A 173 19.53 -0.10 17.61
C PRO A 173 19.55 -1.35 16.72
N PHE A 174 18.77 -1.34 15.63
CA PHE A 174 18.70 -2.41 14.64
C PHE A 174 19.53 -2.12 13.38
N GLY A 175 20.08 -0.91 13.28
CA GLY A 175 20.96 -0.47 12.19
C GLY A 175 22.42 -0.83 12.43
N MET A 176 23.23 -0.63 11.38
CA MET A 176 24.70 -0.79 11.47
C MET A 176 25.34 0.18 12.47
N ASP A 177 24.71 1.33 12.72
CA ASP A 177 25.18 2.34 13.67
C ASP A 177 24.94 1.97 15.14
N GLN A 178 24.09 0.97 15.43
CA GLN A 178 23.75 0.55 16.79
C GLN A 178 23.31 1.72 17.70
N ALA A 179 22.57 2.67 17.14
CA ALA A 179 22.14 3.92 17.78
C ALA A 179 23.24 4.90 18.20
N LYS A 180 24.50 4.65 17.81
CA LYS A 180 25.62 5.59 18.06
C LYS A 180 25.69 6.71 17.02
N GLY A 181 24.84 6.68 16.00
CA GLY A 181 24.97 7.56 14.84
C GLY A 181 26.16 7.18 13.97
N GLY A 182 26.32 7.86 12.84
CA GLY A 182 27.41 7.58 11.90
C GLY A 182 27.05 7.89 10.46
N LYS A 183 27.95 7.55 9.54
CA LYS A 183 27.81 7.92 8.12
C LYS A 183 27.29 6.75 7.32
N TYR A 184 26.05 6.85 6.85
CA TYR A 184 25.51 5.93 5.88
C TYR A 184 25.85 6.41 4.48
N LEU A 185 26.36 5.53 3.62
CA LEU A 185 26.57 5.80 2.20
C LEU A 185 25.57 4.95 1.40
N VAL A 186 24.64 5.62 0.74
CA VAL A 186 23.64 4.98 -0.10
C VAL A 186 24.11 5.00 -1.55
N LEU A 187 24.19 3.81 -2.16
CA LEU A 187 24.70 3.60 -3.51
C LEU A 187 23.55 3.39 -4.51
N PRO A 188 23.59 4.04 -5.69
CA PRO A 188 22.64 3.77 -6.76
C PRO A 188 22.84 2.36 -7.36
N PRO A 189 21.83 1.81 -8.05
CA PRO A 189 21.84 0.46 -8.61
C PRO A 189 22.90 0.21 -9.70
N ASP A 190 23.47 1.27 -10.27
CA ASP A 190 24.47 1.26 -11.34
C ASP A 190 25.86 1.74 -10.87
N TYR A 191 26.11 1.78 -9.56
CA TYR A 191 27.39 2.23 -9.03
C TYR A 191 28.51 1.19 -9.21
N GLU A 192 29.50 1.52 -10.03
CA GLU A 192 30.71 0.70 -10.25
C GLU A 192 31.98 1.30 -9.61
N GLY A 193 31.83 2.41 -8.89
CA GLY A 193 32.96 3.12 -8.28
C GLY A 193 33.52 2.40 -7.05
N LYS A 194 34.70 2.85 -6.58
CA LYS A 194 35.26 2.37 -5.32
C LYS A 194 34.44 2.90 -4.14
N VAL A 195 34.09 2.03 -3.21
CA VAL A 195 33.45 2.42 -1.95
C VAL A 195 34.53 2.87 -0.96
N PRO A 196 34.52 4.12 -0.49
CA PRO A 196 35.48 4.59 0.50
C PRO A 196 35.26 3.92 1.87
N GLU A 197 36.33 3.79 2.66
CA GLU A 197 36.24 3.31 4.04
C GLU A 197 35.50 4.30 4.95
N GLY A 198 34.99 3.82 6.09
CA GLY A 198 34.37 4.65 7.14
C GLY A 198 32.88 4.93 6.96
N TYR A 199 32.19 4.19 6.10
CA TYR A 199 30.74 4.31 5.89
C TYR A 199 30.02 3.00 6.17
N PHE A 200 28.79 3.10 6.67
CA PHE A 200 27.79 2.04 6.65
C PHE A 200 27.13 2.03 5.27
N VAL A 201 27.34 0.98 4.49
CA VAL A 201 26.92 0.95 3.08
C VAL A 201 25.50 0.41 2.95
N ILE A 202 24.66 1.15 2.22
CA ILE A 202 23.32 0.72 1.80
C ILE A 202 23.32 0.66 0.27
N GLU A 203 23.10 -0.53 -0.28
CA GLU A 203 22.97 -0.73 -1.74
C GLU A 203 21.49 -0.68 -2.12
N SER A 204 21.13 0.24 -3.01
CA SER A 204 19.76 0.38 -3.49
C SER A 204 19.59 -0.25 -4.87
N SER A 205 18.49 -0.97 -5.05
CA SER A 205 18.06 -1.44 -6.38
C SER A 205 17.28 -0.38 -7.19
N SER A 206 17.03 0.79 -6.59
CA SER A 206 16.34 1.93 -7.18
C SER A 206 17.16 3.22 -7.06
N TYR A 207 16.87 4.18 -7.92
CA TYR A 207 17.45 5.52 -7.84
C TYR A 207 16.84 6.36 -6.73
N ARG A 208 15.52 6.28 -6.53
CA ARG A 208 14.87 6.97 -5.42
C ARG A 208 14.89 6.10 -4.17
N VAL A 209 15.36 6.68 -3.07
CA VAL A 209 15.34 6.06 -1.74
C VAL A 209 14.64 7.00 -0.77
N TRP A 210 13.59 6.50 -0.13
CA TRP A 210 12.91 7.22 0.94
C TRP A 210 13.53 6.84 2.28
N VAL A 211 13.80 7.86 3.09
CA VAL A 211 14.37 7.69 4.42
C VAL A 211 13.46 8.42 5.41
N PHE A 212 13.13 7.74 6.49
CA PHE A 212 12.53 8.39 7.64
C PHE A 212 13.38 8.12 8.86
N MET A 213 13.49 9.11 9.73
CA MET A 213 14.00 8.93 11.07
C MET A 213 13.11 9.61 12.09
N ARG A 214 13.19 9.13 13.33
CA ARG A 214 12.46 9.61 14.50
C ARG A 214 13.44 9.87 15.63
N GLY A 215 13.36 11.06 16.20
CA GLY A 215 14.05 11.45 17.44
C GLY A 215 13.14 11.30 18.65
N SER A 216 13.69 10.80 19.76
CA SER A 216 12.98 10.74 21.05
C SER A 216 12.85 12.13 21.66
N ILE A 217 11.63 12.46 22.12
CA ILE A 217 11.33 13.72 22.82
C ILE A 217 11.32 13.56 24.34
N LYS A 218 11.88 12.48 24.88
CA LYS A 218 11.94 12.22 26.34
C LYS A 218 12.61 13.35 27.12
N LYS A 219 13.51 14.11 26.47
CA LYS A 219 14.22 15.27 27.05
C LYS A 219 13.64 16.62 26.60
N GLY A 220 12.42 16.63 26.03
CA GLY A 220 11.81 17.80 25.41
C GLY A 220 12.05 17.87 23.90
N VAL A 221 11.19 18.64 23.23
CA VAL A 221 11.22 18.86 21.78
C VAL A 221 12.48 19.61 21.38
N GLU A 222 12.89 20.63 22.14
CA GLU A 222 14.06 21.46 21.85
C GLU A 222 15.36 20.65 21.89
N ALA A 223 15.46 19.69 22.82
CA ALA A 223 16.63 18.82 22.93
C ALA A 223 16.74 17.86 21.73
N ALA A 224 15.60 17.33 21.26
CA ALA A 224 15.55 16.47 20.08
C ALA A 224 15.91 17.27 18.82
N GLU A 225 15.33 18.46 18.66
CA GLU A 225 15.60 19.37 17.56
C GLU A 225 17.07 19.75 17.48
N LYS A 226 17.67 20.16 18.62
CA LYS A 226 19.08 20.50 18.71
C LYS A 226 19.99 19.34 18.29
N ASN A 227 19.71 18.12 18.75
CA ASN A 227 20.47 16.93 18.37
C ASN A 227 20.46 16.72 16.84
N ILE A 228 19.30 16.90 16.20
CA ILE A 228 19.15 16.74 14.76
C ILE A 228 19.89 17.85 14.02
N ARG A 229 19.67 19.12 14.38
CA ARG A 229 20.30 20.26 13.70
C ARG A 229 21.83 20.24 13.80
N ASP A 230 22.36 19.85 14.95
CA ASP A 230 23.80 19.81 15.18
C ASP A 230 24.48 18.68 14.40
N ASN A 231 23.84 17.52 14.25
CA ASN A 231 24.51 16.30 13.80
C ASN A 231 24.03 15.75 12.45
N LEU A 232 22.80 16.04 11.99
CA LEU A 232 22.30 15.49 10.73
C LEU A 232 22.95 16.22 9.55
N ARG A 233 23.61 15.47 8.66
CA ARG A 233 24.09 15.99 7.38
C ARG A 233 23.67 15.08 6.24
N VAL A 234 23.27 15.68 5.12
CA VAL A 234 22.93 14.93 3.89
C VAL A 234 23.60 15.61 2.70
N TYR A 235 24.42 14.86 1.97
CA TYR A 235 25.18 15.39 0.85
C TYR A 235 25.65 14.31 -0.12
N PRO A 236 25.81 14.61 -1.42
CA PRO A 236 26.42 13.68 -2.37
C PRO A 236 27.85 13.34 -1.99
N LEU A 237 28.28 12.09 -2.14
CA LEU A 237 29.64 11.62 -1.84
C LEU A 237 30.70 12.46 -2.56
N ALA A 238 30.42 12.89 -3.78
CA ALA A 238 31.29 13.78 -4.56
C ALA A 238 31.54 15.15 -3.92
N LYS A 239 30.77 15.53 -2.88
CA LYS A 239 30.89 16.78 -2.12
C LYS A 239 31.41 16.57 -0.70
N LYS A 240 31.83 15.37 -0.31
CA LYS A 240 32.21 15.00 1.06
C LYS A 240 33.28 15.90 1.71
N ASP A 241 34.19 16.48 0.93
CA ASP A 241 35.28 17.30 1.46
C ASP A 241 34.83 18.73 1.78
N LYS A 242 33.74 19.20 1.15
CA LYS A 242 33.13 20.52 1.35
C LYS A 242 31.60 20.44 1.16
N PRO A 243 30.88 19.72 2.04
CA PRO A 243 29.44 19.57 1.90
C PRO A 243 28.75 20.91 2.18
N LYS A 244 27.64 21.17 1.48
CA LYS A 244 26.77 22.29 1.85
C LYS A 244 26.14 22.00 3.23
N PRO A 245 25.97 23.01 4.09
CA PRO A 245 25.21 22.83 5.33
C PRO A 245 23.80 22.29 5.05
N THR A 246 23.31 21.43 5.94
CA THR A 246 21.93 20.96 5.88
C THR A 246 20.99 22.10 6.25
N GLU A 247 20.07 22.40 5.34
CA GLU A 247 18.97 23.32 5.52
C GLU A 247 17.74 22.52 5.96
N PHE A 248 17.11 22.95 7.04
CA PHE A 248 15.94 22.27 7.59
C PHE A 248 14.68 23.03 7.21
N ILE A 249 13.79 22.36 6.50
CA ILE A 249 12.48 22.87 6.13
C ILE A 249 11.49 22.39 7.18
N SER A 250 10.91 23.30 7.96
CA SER A 250 9.87 22.93 8.92
C SER A 250 8.66 22.34 8.17
N GLY A 251 8.23 21.14 8.58
CA GLY A 251 6.99 20.49 8.15
C GLY A 251 5.83 20.66 9.14
N SER A 252 6.13 21.10 10.37
CA SER A 252 5.14 21.30 11.43
C SER A 252 4.17 22.43 11.06
N GLY A 253 2.89 22.23 11.34
CA GLY A 253 1.84 23.23 11.03
C GLY A 253 1.54 23.40 9.54
N LYS A 254 2.21 22.67 8.63
CA LYS A 254 2.05 22.84 7.18
C LYS A 254 1.15 21.78 6.57
N ALA A 255 0.23 22.23 5.72
CA ALA A 255 -0.57 21.36 4.87
C ALA A 255 0.21 21.01 3.59
N PHE A 256 0.51 19.73 3.41
CA PHE A 256 1.03 19.16 2.16
C PHE A 256 0.66 17.68 2.07
N ASN A 257 0.70 17.12 0.87
CA ASN A 257 0.24 15.76 0.60
C ASN A 257 1.40 14.80 0.32
N THR A 258 1.39 13.65 0.99
CA THR A 258 2.29 12.53 0.71
C THR A 258 1.57 11.23 0.38
N VAL A 259 0.29 11.30 0.08
CA VAL A 259 -0.58 10.15 -0.22
C VAL A 259 -0.90 10.12 -1.71
N HIS A 260 -0.66 8.98 -2.35
CA HIS A 260 -0.97 8.78 -3.77
C HIS A 260 -2.48 8.85 -4.04
N PRO A 261 -2.89 9.21 -5.27
CA PRO A 261 -4.31 9.24 -5.64
C PRO A 261 -4.94 7.84 -5.66
N ASN A 262 -6.26 7.80 -5.47
CA ASN A 262 -7.09 6.59 -5.53
C ASN A 262 -8.07 6.63 -6.73
N ASP A 263 -7.73 7.40 -7.76
CA ASP A 263 -8.47 7.50 -9.02
C ASP A 263 -7.54 7.18 -10.20
N ALA A 264 -8.01 7.37 -11.44
CA ALA A 264 -7.26 6.97 -12.64
C ALA A 264 -5.91 7.67 -12.80
N THR A 265 -5.67 8.81 -12.11
CA THR A 265 -4.35 9.47 -12.11
C THR A 265 -3.27 8.64 -11.41
N PHE A 266 -3.67 7.63 -10.63
CA PHE A 266 -2.76 6.63 -10.07
C PHE A 266 -1.86 5.97 -11.12
N TYR A 267 -2.40 5.66 -12.31
CA TYR A 267 -1.63 4.96 -13.34
C TYR A 267 -0.58 5.87 -13.99
N GLU A 268 -0.84 7.19 -14.07
CA GLU A 268 0.14 8.17 -14.52
C GLU A 268 1.29 8.27 -13.50
N HIS A 269 0.94 8.35 -12.22
CA HIS A 269 1.90 8.37 -11.12
C HIS A 269 2.78 7.10 -11.14
N LEU A 270 2.17 5.91 -11.23
CA LEU A 270 2.91 4.66 -11.34
C LEU A 270 3.80 4.63 -12.60
N ASN A 271 3.28 5.12 -13.74
CA ASN A 271 4.08 5.19 -14.96
C ASN A 271 5.33 6.07 -14.78
N GLU A 272 5.23 7.22 -14.11
CA GLU A 272 6.41 8.05 -13.80
C GLU A 272 7.48 7.28 -13.04
N VAL A 273 7.08 6.46 -12.04
CA VAL A 273 8.01 5.57 -11.35
C VAL A 273 8.72 4.63 -12.33
N ILE A 274 7.97 3.95 -13.20
CA ILE A 274 8.53 2.99 -14.16
C ILE A 274 9.46 3.67 -15.17
N GLN A 275 9.15 4.90 -15.59
CA GLN A 275 10.04 5.66 -16.47
C GLN A 275 11.33 6.07 -15.75
N TYR A 276 11.25 6.47 -14.48
CA TYR A 276 12.39 6.98 -13.72
C TYR A 276 13.40 5.88 -13.31
N GLU A 277 12.87 4.78 -12.77
CA GLU A 277 13.62 3.72 -12.08
C GLU A 277 14.27 2.71 -13.02
N PRO A 278 15.33 1.97 -12.63
CA PRO A 278 15.92 0.94 -13.51
C PRO A 278 14.90 -0.16 -13.83
N ILE A 279 15.05 -0.78 -15.02
CA ILE A 279 14.15 -1.86 -15.46
C ILE A 279 14.14 -3.06 -14.49
N GLY A 280 15.26 -3.28 -13.78
CA GLY A 280 15.42 -4.34 -12.79
C GLY A 280 14.80 -4.07 -11.43
N LEU A 281 14.15 -2.92 -11.21
CA LEU A 281 13.47 -2.62 -9.93
C LEU A 281 12.40 -3.67 -9.60
N ILE A 282 11.63 -4.07 -10.62
CA ILE A 282 10.53 -5.05 -10.53
C ILE A 282 10.78 -6.25 -11.44
N ASP A 283 10.23 -7.40 -11.06
CA ASP A 283 10.35 -8.66 -11.79
C ASP A 283 9.60 -8.66 -13.14
N GLU A 284 9.91 -9.63 -13.99
CA GLU A 284 9.41 -9.68 -15.37
C GLU A 284 7.89 -9.88 -15.47
N GLU A 285 7.31 -10.63 -14.54
CA GLU A 285 5.87 -10.89 -14.50
C GLU A 285 5.11 -9.61 -14.10
N THR A 286 5.59 -8.90 -13.07
CA THR A 286 5.05 -7.60 -12.69
C THR A 286 5.18 -6.58 -13.82
N ARG A 287 6.31 -6.55 -14.55
CA ARG A 287 6.46 -5.70 -15.75
C ARG A 287 5.45 -6.07 -16.85
N GLY A 288 5.24 -7.37 -17.09
CA GLY A 288 4.26 -7.85 -18.06
C GLY A 288 2.83 -7.44 -17.70
N LEU A 289 2.48 -7.51 -16.42
CA LEU A 289 1.18 -7.03 -15.92
C LEU A 289 1.00 -5.53 -16.17
N LEU A 290 2.00 -4.70 -15.87
CA LEU A 290 1.92 -3.25 -16.13
C LEU A 290 1.83 -2.95 -17.64
N ALA A 291 2.60 -3.65 -18.46
CA ALA A 291 2.56 -3.49 -19.91
C ALA A 291 1.19 -3.87 -20.51
N SER A 292 0.49 -4.83 -19.90
CA SER A 292 -0.85 -5.26 -20.35
C SER A 292 -1.93 -4.17 -20.26
N ILE A 293 -1.70 -3.13 -19.44
CA ILE A 293 -2.56 -1.94 -19.38
C ILE A 293 -1.92 -0.70 -20.01
N GLY A 294 -0.79 -0.85 -20.68
CA GLY A 294 -0.10 0.21 -21.42
C GLY A 294 1.05 0.91 -20.69
N ILE A 295 1.43 0.48 -19.48
CA ILE A 295 2.58 1.06 -18.75
C ILE A 295 3.84 0.27 -19.10
N GLU A 296 4.74 0.85 -19.88
CA GLU A 296 5.97 0.21 -20.32
C GLU A 296 7.15 1.20 -20.28
N LYS A 297 8.30 0.73 -19.77
CA LYS A 297 9.50 1.55 -19.67
C LYS A 297 9.96 2.01 -21.07
N GLY A 298 10.25 3.30 -21.20
CA GLY A 298 10.67 3.93 -22.45
C GLY A 298 9.52 4.30 -23.40
N LYS A 299 8.26 4.00 -23.05
CA LYS A 299 7.09 4.36 -23.85
C LYS A 299 6.19 5.37 -23.12
N PRO A 300 5.60 6.35 -23.84
CA PRO A 300 4.57 7.21 -23.27
C PRO A 300 3.33 6.42 -22.88
N PHE A 301 2.77 6.70 -21.70
CA PHE A 301 1.46 6.18 -21.29
C PHE A 301 0.36 7.07 -21.89
N LYS A 302 -0.35 6.55 -22.90
CA LYS A 302 -1.40 7.27 -23.64
C LYS A 302 -2.63 6.38 -23.88
N PRO A 303 -3.41 6.06 -22.83
CA PRO A 303 -4.58 5.21 -22.97
C PRO A 303 -5.64 5.89 -23.86
N ASP A 304 -6.21 5.12 -24.78
CA ASP A 304 -7.35 5.55 -25.59
C ASP A 304 -8.64 5.65 -24.75
N ALA A 305 -9.74 6.07 -25.37
CA ALA A 305 -11.02 6.24 -24.67
C ALA A 305 -11.53 4.95 -24.02
N ARG A 306 -11.26 3.78 -24.63
CA ARG A 306 -11.65 2.48 -24.06
C ARG A 306 -10.84 2.21 -22.80
N MET A 307 -9.52 2.34 -22.87
CA MET A 307 -8.63 2.11 -21.73
C MET A 307 -8.83 3.13 -20.61
N GLN A 308 -9.12 4.40 -20.90
CA GLN A 308 -9.43 5.38 -19.86
C GLN A 308 -10.65 4.98 -19.02
N ARG A 309 -11.71 4.46 -19.66
CA ARG A 309 -12.89 3.92 -18.97
C ARG A 309 -12.51 2.71 -18.11
N ILE A 310 -11.75 1.77 -18.67
CA ILE A 310 -11.31 0.55 -17.98
C ILE A 310 -10.43 0.87 -16.76
N LEU A 311 -9.46 1.76 -16.91
CA LEU A 311 -8.56 2.15 -15.83
C LEU A 311 -9.32 2.82 -14.68
N LYS A 312 -10.29 3.69 -15.01
CA LYS A 312 -11.17 4.34 -14.02
C LYS A 312 -12.00 3.32 -13.24
N ASP A 313 -12.50 2.27 -13.89
CA ASP A 313 -13.24 1.20 -13.22
C ASP A 313 -12.30 0.31 -12.39
N GLY A 314 -11.18 -0.11 -12.98
CA GLY A 314 -10.18 -0.94 -12.32
C GLY A 314 -9.63 -0.33 -11.03
N VAL A 315 -9.33 0.98 -11.02
CA VAL A 315 -8.88 1.65 -9.79
C VAL A 315 -9.99 1.73 -8.74
N ALA A 316 -11.24 1.93 -9.15
CA ALA A 316 -12.37 1.94 -8.22
C ALA A 316 -12.53 0.56 -7.55
N LEU A 317 -12.44 -0.52 -8.33
CA LEU A 317 -12.49 -1.89 -7.83
C LEU A 317 -11.27 -2.23 -6.94
N GLY A 318 -10.06 -1.90 -7.38
CA GLY A 318 -8.83 -2.12 -6.61
C GLY A 318 -8.82 -1.36 -5.28
N ASN A 319 -9.30 -0.11 -5.27
CA ASN A 319 -9.46 0.70 -4.06
C ASN A 319 -10.51 0.10 -3.11
N ALA A 320 -11.66 -0.35 -3.64
CA ALA A 320 -12.70 -1.03 -2.86
C ALA A 320 -12.19 -2.35 -2.27
N ALA A 321 -11.45 -3.15 -3.05
CA ALA A 321 -10.82 -4.37 -2.58
C ALA A 321 -9.79 -4.08 -1.46
N SER A 322 -8.94 -3.07 -1.64
CA SER A 322 -7.93 -2.68 -0.64
C SER A 322 -8.57 -2.27 0.68
N ARG A 323 -9.64 -1.45 0.63
CA ARG A 323 -10.42 -1.09 1.82
C ARG A 323 -11.07 -2.31 2.48
N SER A 324 -11.59 -3.24 1.67
CA SER A 324 -12.24 -4.45 2.19
C SER A 324 -11.26 -5.36 2.91
N ILE A 325 -10.04 -5.53 2.36
CA ILE A 325 -8.95 -6.28 3.01
C ILE A 325 -8.58 -5.64 4.35
N VAL A 326 -8.55 -4.31 4.42
CA VAL A 326 -8.16 -3.57 5.63
C VAL A 326 -9.24 -3.60 6.72
N TRP A 327 -10.50 -3.33 6.37
CA TRP A 327 -11.61 -3.28 7.34
C TRP A 327 -12.10 -4.67 7.74
N TYR A 328 -12.08 -5.62 6.83
CA TYR A 328 -12.64 -6.96 7.01
C TYR A 328 -11.65 -8.03 6.50
N PRO A 329 -10.48 -8.17 7.13
CA PRO A 329 -9.48 -9.14 6.72
C PRO A 329 -10.04 -10.57 6.80
N ARG A 330 -9.79 -11.37 5.75
CA ARG A 330 -10.20 -12.78 5.70
C ARG A 330 -9.26 -13.64 6.53
N THR A 331 -9.64 -13.95 7.76
CA THR A 331 -8.81 -14.70 8.71
C THR A 331 -9.17 -16.17 8.85
N GLU A 332 -10.20 -16.65 8.14
CA GLU A 332 -10.74 -18.00 8.25
C GLU A 332 -11.47 -18.42 6.95
N GLY A 333 -11.81 -19.71 6.83
CA GLY A 333 -12.50 -20.28 5.67
C GLY A 333 -11.55 -20.95 4.67
N SER A 334 -12.01 -21.19 3.45
CA SER A 334 -11.18 -21.77 2.37
C SER A 334 -10.17 -20.79 1.78
N VAL A 335 -10.27 -19.50 2.11
CA VAL A 335 -9.33 -18.43 1.76
C VAL A 335 -9.09 -17.58 3.00
N ASP A 336 -7.98 -17.82 3.68
CA ASP A 336 -7.63 -17.24 4.98
C ASP A 336 -6.28 -16.52 4.94
N ASN A 337 -5.97 -15.86 3.82
CA ASN A 337 -4.68 -15.17 3.60
C ASN A 337 -4.28 -14.20 4.74
N MET A 338 -5.21 -13.75 5.57
CA MET A 338 -4.94 -12.87 6.72
C MET A 338 -4.94 -13.60 8.07
N ALA A 339 -4.89 -14.93 8.07
CA ALA A 339 -4.73 -15.74 9.26
C ALA A 339 -3.52 -15.27 10.09
N GLY A 340 -3.73 -15.08 11.38
CA GLY A 340 -2.69 -14.56 12.28
C GLY A 340 -2.54 -13.04 12.33
N VAL A 341 -3.39 -12.24 11.66
CA VAL A 341 -3.39 -10.77 11.80
C VAL A 341 -4.01 -10.29 13.12
N LYS A 342 -4.86 -11.08 13.77
CA LYS A 342 -5.54 -10.71 15.02
C LYS A 342 -4.55 -10.54 16.18
N VAL A 343 -4.70 -9.47 16.97
CA VAL A 343 -3.93 -9.28 18.21
C VAL A 343 -4.34 -10.34 19.24
N TYR A 344 -5.65 -10.54 19.43
CA TYR A 344 -6.23 -11.52 20.37
C TYR A 344 -7.00 -12.63 19.63
N PRO A 345 -6.30 -13.65 19.07
CA PRO A 345 -6.92 -14.70 18.26
C PRO A 345 -7.83 -15.66 19.04
N ASP A 346 -7.77 -15.63 20.37
CA ASP A 346 -8.57 -16.45 21.29
C ASP A 346 -9.91 -15.78 21.67
N SER A 347 -10.30 -14.69 21.00
CA SER A 347 -11.53 -13.93 21.27
C SER A 347 -12.08 -13.29 19.99
N ASP A 348 -13.29 -12.72 20.11
CA ASP A 348 -13.93 -11.94 19.03
C ASP A 348 -13.45 -10.50 18.93
N SER A 349 -12.35 -10.14 19.60
CA SER A 349 -11.79 -8.80 19.57
C SER A 349 -11.48 -8.31 18.16
N LYS A 350 -11.63 -6.99 17.96
CA LYS A 350 -11.44 -6.33 16.65
C LYS A 350 -10.06 -5.70 16.49
N TRP A 351 -9.17 -5.87 17.46
CA TRP A 351 -7.79 -5.42 17.38
C TRP A 351 -6.97 -6.32 16.44
N ILE A 352 -6.38 -5.71 15.41
CA ILE A 352 -5.51 -6.35 14.43
C ILE A 352 -4.12 -5.70 14.40
N MET A 353 -3.13 -6.45 13.94
CA MET A 353 -1.76 -5.97 13.70
C MET A 353 -1.66 -5.31 12.31
N ALA A 354 -0.61 -4.51 12.12
CA ALA A 354 -0.27 -3.97 10.80
C ALA A 354 0.38 -5.02 9.87
N TRP A 355 1.10 -6.00 10.44
CA TRP A 355 1.80 -7.04 9.69
C TRP A 355 1.27 -8.43 10.07
N VAL A 356 0.76 -9.15 9.09
CA VAL A 356 0.45 -10.58 9.23
C VAL A 356 1.75 -11.32 9.55
N GLY A 357 1.73 -12.16 10.58
CA GLY A 357 2.90 -12.94 10.98
C GLY A 357 4.10 -12.10 11.47
N ARG A 358 3.93 -10.79 11.69
CA ARG A 358 5.03 -9.86 12.04
C ARG A 358 6.16 -9.86 11.01
N ASP A 359 5.82 -10.08 9.74
CA ASP A 359 6.76 -10.08 8.62
C ASP A 359 6.56 -8.87 7.69
N VAL A 360 7.64 -8.13 7.45
CA VAL A 360 7.67 -6.99 6.53
C VAL A 360 8.03 -7.39 5.09
N PHE A 361 8.42 -8.66 4.89
CA PHE A 361 8.66 -9.23 3.57
C PHE A 361 7.41 -9.90 3.00
N PHE A 362 6.33 -9.95 3.79
CA PHE A 362 5.00 -10.45 3.41
C PHE A 362 5.04 -11.85 2.80
N ARG A 363 5.89 -12.73 3.32
CA ARG A 363 5.97 -14.12 2.85
C ARG A 363 4.95 -14.98 3.57
N SER A 364 4.34 -15.93 2.87
CA SER A 364 3.54 -16.97 3.52
C SER A 364 4.46 -18.09 4.00
N ASN A 365 4.27 -18.51 5.25
CA ASN A 365 5.12 -19.54 5.88
C ASN A 365 4.94 -20.92 5.21
N GLU A 366 3.82 -21.15 4.54
CA GLU A 366 3.45 -22.46 3.97
C GLU A 366 3.56 -22.55 2.44
N MET A 367 3.56 -21.43 1.68
CA MET A 367 3.56 -21.48 0.21
C MET A 367 4.85 -20.97 -0.48
N ALA A 368 5.90 -20.62 0.28
CA ALA A 368 7.13 -20.00 -0.25
C ALA A 368 6.91 -18.74 -1.12
N GLY A 369 5.68 -18.24 -1.22
CA GLY A 369 5.27 -17.12 -2.07
C GLY A 369 4.97 -15.86 -1.27
N LEU A 370 4.71 -14.75 -1.98
CA LEU A 370 4.28 -13.49 -1.39
C LEU A 370 2.78 -13.51 -1.12
N ASN A 371 2.37 -13.03 0.05
CA ASN A 371 0.99 -12.85 0.43
C ASN A 371 0.48 -11.47 -0.06
N SER A 372 -0.27 -11.48 -1.17
CA SER A 372 -0.80 -10.26 -1.79
C SER A 372 -1.71 -9.46 -0.86
N ASP A 373 -2.60 -10.13 -0.12
CA ASP A 373 -3.54 -9.46 0.80
C ASP A 373 -2.77 -8.79 1.95
N ALA A 374 -1.72 -9.43 2.48
CA ALA A 374 -0.88 -8.83 3.52
C ALA A 374 -0.11 -7.59 3.03
N ARG A 375 0.35 -7.60 1.76
CA ARG A 375 0.98 -6.40 1.16
C ARG A 375 0.00 -5.26 1.01
N VAL A 376 -1.21 -5.53 0.52
CA VAL A 376 -2.28 -4.52 0.38
C VAL A 376 -2.70 -3.98 1.75
N MET A 377 -2.91 -4.87 2.72
CA MET A 377 -3.22 -4.53 4.11
C MET A 377 -2.22 -3.53 4.68
N PHE A 378 -0.93 -3.71 4.39
CA PHE A 378 0.10 -2.83 4.91
C PHE A 378 0.20 -1.51 4.13
N HIS A 379 0.39 -1.57 2.82
CA HIS A 379 0.72 -0.40 2.02
C HIS A 379 -0.44 0.56 1.78
N TYR A 380 -1.68 0.15 2.01
CA TYR A 380 -2.85 1.01 1.82
C TYR A 380 -3.00 2.07 2.93
N PRO A 381 -2.92 1.72 4.22
CA PRO A 381 -2.99 2.69 5.32
C PRO A 381 -1.63 3.04 5.96
N TYR A 382 -0.56 2.26 5.76
CA TYR A 382 0.69 2.42 6.52
C TYR A 382 1.91 2.72 5.65
N THR A 383 2.93 3.29 6.29
CA THR A 383 4.25 3.58 5.71
C THR A 383 5.36 3.00 6.59
N ALA A 384 6.60 3.06 6.09
CA ALA A 384 7.81 2.52 6.72
C ALA A 384 7.85 0.99 6.83
N VAL A 385 8.63 0.37 5.93
CA VAL A 385 8.86 -1.08 5.94
C VAL A 385 10.19 -1.35 6.66
N THR A 386 10.12 -1.83 7.91
CA THR A 386 11.29 -2.20 8.72
C THR A 386 10.99 -3.39 9.65
N PRO A 387 11.87 -4.42 9.69
CA PRO A 387 11.73 -5.52 10.63
C PRO A 387 11.71 -5.07 12.10
N ALA A 388 12.36 -3.94 12.43
CA ALA A 388 12.38 -3.39 13.79
C ALA A 388 10.98 -3.06 14.31
N MET A 389 10.08 -2.56 13.45
CA MET A 389 8.70 -2.25 13.84
C MET A 389 7.83 -3.51 13.93
N ALA A 390 7.94 -4.43 12.96
CA ALA A 390 7.10 -5.62 12.94
C ALA A 390 7.41 -6.59 14.10
N LYS A 391 8.69 -6.72 14.46
CA LYS A 391 9.16 -7.65 15.50
C LYS A 391 9.19 -7.05 16.91
N ALA A 392 8.89 -5.77 17.09
CA ALA A 392 8.92 -5.12 18.41
C ALA A 392 7.99 -5.81 19.42
N GLY A 393 6.82 -6.29 18.99
CA GLY A 393 5.92 -7.10 19.80
C GLY A 393 6.40 -8.52 20.14
N GLN A 394 7.70 -8.80 19.93
CA GLN A 394 8.39 -10.02 20.37
C GLN A 394 9.65 -9.68 21.20
N MET A 395 9.90 -8.40 21.48
CA MET A 395 11.11 -7.92 22.15
C MET A 395 10.74 -7.06 23.36
N PRO A 396 10.70 -7.63 24.57
CA PRO A 396 10.33 -6.90 25.77
C PRO A 396 11.16 -5.61 25.96
N GLY A 397 10.46 -4.49 26.18
CA GLY A 397 11.05 -3.17 26.45
C GLY A 397 11.72 -2.50 25.25
N LYS A 398 11.53 -3.00 24.02
CA LYS A 398 12.19 -2.46 22.82
C LYS A 398 11.21 -2.13 21.69
N GLY A 399 11.49 -1.05 20.97
CA GLY A 399 10.74 -0.66 19.78
C GLY A 399 9.33 -0.17 20.11
N SER A 400 8.40 -0.33 19.17
CA SER A 400 6.99 0.01 19.36
C SER A 400 6.11 -1.03 18.70
N ASP A 401 5.06 -1.47 19.39
CA ASP A 401 4.06 -2.40 18.87
C ASP A 401 2.69 -1.72 18.76
N TYR A 402 1.83 -2.25 17.89
CA TYR A 402 0.63 -1.56 17.43
C TYR A 402 -0.57 -2.50 17.45
N ALA A 403 -1.69 -2.02 17.98
CA ALA A 403 -3.01 -2.60 17.79
C ALA A 403 -3.90 -1.60 17.06
N ILE A 404 -4.52 -2.03 15.96
CA ILE A 404 -5.38 -1.18 15.12
C ILE A 404 -6.81 -1.71 15.18
N ALA A 405 -7.78 -0.81 15.26
CA ALA A 405 -9.20 -1.13 15.11
C ALA A 405 -9.83 -0.23 14.04
N TYR A 406 -10.49 -0.86 13.06
CA TYR A 406 -11.21 -0.21 11.96
C TYR A 406 -12.74 -0.21 12.15
N VAL A 407 -13.20 -1.02 13.10
CA VAL A 407 -14.60 -1.23 13.45
C VAL A 407 -14.74 -1.28 14.96
N ASP A 408 -15.93 -0.97 15.46
CA ASP A 408 -16.28 -1.12 16.86
C ASP A 408 -16.42 -2.60 17.26
N LYS A 409 -16.67 -2.86 18.54
CA LYS A 409 -16.89 -4.22 19.08
C LYS A 409 -17.96 -5.03 18.33
N ALA A 410 -18.97 -4.37 17.77
CA ALA A 410 -20.04 -5.02 17.00
C ALA A 410 -19.64 -5.30 15.54
N GLY A 411 -18.44 -4.91 15.11
CA GLY A 411 -17.97 -5.07 13.74
C GLY A 411 -18.49 -3.99 12.79
N VAL A 412 -18.96 -2.86 13.31
CA VAL A 412 -19.50 -1.74 12.51
C VAL A 412 -18.42 -0.66 12.37
N PRO A 413 -18.20 -0.09 11.17
CA PRO A 413 -17.30 1.06 11.01
C PRO A 413 -17.70 2.22 11.92
N PHE A 414 -16.72 2.90 12.50
CA PHE A 414 -16.99 4.00 13.42
C PHE A 414 -17.70 5.16 12.71
N ASP A 415 -18.76 5.68 13.33
CA ASP A 415 -19.49 6.87 12.91
C ASP A 415 -19.03 8.07 13.76
N GLY A 416 -18.37 9.04 13.14
CA GLY A 416 -17.82 10.20 13.84
C GLY A 416 -18.85 11.11 14.51
N SER A 417 -20.15 10.91 14.30
CA SER A 417 -21.22 11.60 15.03
C SER A 417 -21.55 10.98 16.39
N GLN A 418 -21.15 9.73 16.61
CA GLN A 418 -21.47 8.96 17.81
C GLN A 418 -20.40 9.09 18.90
N THR A 419 -20.74 8.67 20.11
CA THR A 419 -19.79 8.59 21.23
C THR A 419 -19.35 7.14 21.44
N TYR A 420 -18.05 6.90 21.40
CA TYR A 420 -17.44 5.62 21.69
C TYR A 420 -16.53 5.71 22.92
N LYS A 421 -16.30 4.57 23.56
CA LYS A 421 -15.42 4.42 24.71
C LYS A 421 -14.54 3.18 24.54
N MET A 422 -13.29 3.28 24.98
CA MET A 422 -12.45 2.13 25.30
C MET A 422 -11.87 2.25 26.71
N THR A 423 -11.57 1.12 27.33
CA THR A 423 -10.90 1.05 28.63
C THR A 423 -9.47 0.55 28.43
N VAL A 424 -8.52 1.34 28.92
CA VAL A 424 -7.12 0.95 29.07
C VAL A 424 -6.93 0.51 30.53
N PRO A 425 -6.70 -0.79 30.82
CA PRO A 425 -6.54 -1.23 32.20
C PRO A 425 -5.35 -0.57 32.91
N ALA A 426 -5.36 -0.62 34.25
CA ALA A 426 -4.23 -0.17 35.06
C ALA A 426 -2.93 -0.93 34.71
N ASN A 427 -1.79 -0.35 35.12
CA ASN A 427 -0.46 -0.95 34.96
C ASN A 427 -0.14 -1.31 33.50
N VAL A 428 -0.27 -0.33 32.61
CA VAL A 428 -0.01 -0.51 31.18
C VAL A 428 1.43 -1.00 30.96
N PRO A 429 1.64 -2.17 30.32
CA PRO A 429 2.95 -2.82 30.23
C PRO A 429 3.83 -2.19 29.14
N VAL A 430 4.35 -1.00 29.42
CA VAL A 430 5.26 -0.23 28.55
C VAL A 430 6.48 0.27 29.33
N ALA A 431 7.65 0.19 28.72
CA ALA A 431 8.89 0.73 29.29
C ALA A 431 9.02 2.25 29.10
N ASP A 432 8.37 2.81 28.06
CA ASP A 432 8.43 4.24 27.75
C ASP A 432 7.07 4.93 27.95
N PHE A 433 6.11 4.70 27.05
CA PHE A 433 4.78 5.32 27.10
C PHE A 433 3.78 4.59 26.19
N TRP A 434 2.51 4.97 26.26
CA TRP A 434 1.48 4.52 25.32
C TRP A 434 0.69 5.71 24.76
N ALA A 435 0.16 5.53 23.55
CA ALA A 435 -0.65 6.54 22.87
C ALA A 435 -1.77 5.89 22.06
N ILE A 436 -2.88 6.61 21.91
CA ILE A 436 -4.03 6.26 21.08
C ILE A 436 -4.24 7.42 20.14
N THR A 437 -4.26 7.17 18.83
CA THR A 437 -4.39 8.22 17.81
C THR A 437 -5.49 7.84 16.82
N VAL A 438 -6.29 8.82 16.41
CA VAL A 438 -7.42 8.66 15.48
C VAL A 438 -7.04 9.14 14.07
N TYR A 439 -7.46 8.38 13.06
CA TYR A 439 -7.18 8.62 11.66
C TYR A 439 -8.45 8.71 10.83
N ASP A 440 -8.42 9.56 9.81
CA ASP A 440 -9.47 9.71 8.83
C ASP A 440 -9.47 8.52 7.86
N SER A 441 -10.62 7.87 7.67
CA SER A 441 -10.72 6.67 6.81
C SER A 441 -10.50 6.95 5.32
N GLN A 442 -10.66 8.21 4.86
CA GLN A 442 -10.48 8.57 3.44
C GLN A 442 -9.00 8.73 3.09
N THR A 443 -8.30 9.57 3.86
CA THR A 443 -6.89 9.92 3.67
C THR A 443 -5.92 8.95 4.35
N ARG A 444 -6.41 8.20 5.35
CA ARG A 444 -5.60 7.37 6.27
C ARG A 444 -4.54 8.20 7.02
N SER A 445 -4.74 9.51 7.09
CA SER A 445 -3.92 10.45 7.84
C SER A 445 -4.58 10.80 9.17
N MET A 446 -3.85 11.42 10.09
CA MET A 446 -4.41 11.86 11.38
C MET A 446 -5.70 12.64 11.13
N LEU A 447 -6.74 12.34 11.91
CA LEU A 447 -8.05 12.97 11.72
C LEU A 447 -7.93 14.48 12.02
N GLN A 448 -8.23 15.31 11.02
CA GLN A 448 -8.26 16.76 11.20
C GLN A 448 -9.49 17.16 12.01
N THR A 449 -9.22 17.81 13.14
CA THR A 449 -10.21 18.31 14.10
C THR A 449 -9.74 19.65 14.67
N ASP A 450 -10.40 20.17 15.71
CA ASP A 450 -9.92 21.36 16.43
C ASP A 450 -8.72 21.03 17.35
N GLN A 451 -8.45 19.74 17.58
CA GLN A 451 -7.22 19.28 18.22
C GLN A 451 -6.11 19.16 17.16
N ASP A 452 -5.00 19.89 17.34
CA ASP A 452 -3.82 19.79 16.44
C ASP A 452 -3.29 18.34 16.37
N PHE A 453 -3.33 17.65 17.52
CA PHE A 453 -2.96 16.24 17.66
C PHE A 453 -4.19 15.43 18.08
N PRO A 454 -4.79 14.60 17.19
CA PRO A 454 -5.92 13.74 17.53
C PRO A 454 -5.44 12.50 18.28
N THR A 455 -4.76 12.71 19.41
CA THR A 455 -4.13 11.67 20.21
C THR A 455 -4.33 11.89 21.71
N VAL A 456 -4.43 10.80 22.44
CA VAL A 456 -4.44 10.76 23.91
C VAL A 456 -3.55 9.62 24.38
N GLY A 457 -2.81 9.80 25.47
CA GLY A 457 -1.86 8.80 25.95
C GLY A 457 -1.32 9.11 27.33
N SER A 458 -0.40 8.28 27.83
CA SER A 458 0.24 8.50 29.14
C SER A 458 1.06 9.78 29.24
N GLN A 459 1.29 10.48 28.13
CA GLN A 459 1.96 11.78 28.07
C GLN A 459 0.98 12.96 27.99
N THR A 460 -0.33 12.70 27.90
CA THR A 460 -1.35 13.75 27.90
C THR A 460 -1.43 14.39 29.27
N GLU A 461 -1.23 15.70 29.32
CA GLU A 461 -1.36 16.47 30.56
C GLU A 461 -2.79 16.39 31.11
N GLY A 462 -2.91 16.13 32.41
CA GLY A 462 -4.21 16.05 33.06
C GLY A 462 -5.05 14.82 32.69
N LEU A 463 -4.45 13.78 32.10
CA LEU A 463 -5.10 12.48 31.88
C LEU A 463 -5.62 11.93 33.22
N LYS A 464 -6.91 11.62 33.26
CA LYS A 464 -7.63 11.18 34.45
C LYS A 464 -7.66 9.65 34.52
N ALA A 465 -7.08 9.10 35.57
CA ALA A 465 -7.26 7.70 35.95
C ALA A 465 -8.58 7.50 36.69
N GLU A 466 -9.19 6.33 36.52
CA GLU A 466 -10.32 5.85 37.32
C GLU A 466 -9.83 5.37 38.71
N GLN A 467 -10.78 5.05 39.61
CA GLN A 467 -10.45 4.60 40.97
C GLN A 467 -9.62 3.31 41.01
N ASP A 468 -9.79 2.42 40.02
CA ASP A 468 -9.04 1.17 39.88
C ASP A 468 -7.70 1.35 39.14
N GLY A 469 -7.34 2.59 38.78
CA GLY A 469 -6.14 2.93 38.04
C GLY A 469 -6.22 2.72 36.53
N SER A 470 -7.37 2.26 36.00
CA SER A 470 -7.63 2.21 34.57
C SER A 470 -7.89 3.60 33.98
N TYR A 471 -7.99 3.69 32.65
CA TYR A 471 -8.34 4.92 31.94
C TYR A 471 -9.53 4.66 31.01
N SER A 472 -10.59 5.43 31.20
CA SER A 472 -11.67 5.56 30.21
C SER A 472 -11.23 6.53 29.12
N ILE A 473 -11.18 6.09 27.87
CA ILE A 473 -10.83 6.93 26.72
C ILE A 473 -12.05 7.06 25.81
N TYR A 474 -12.41 8.29 25.47
CA TYR A 474 -13.60 8.61 24.69
C TYR A 474 -13.27 9.11 23.29
N PHE A 475 -14.14 8.79 22.34
CA PHE A 475 -14.10 9.30 20.96
C PHE A 475 -15.48 9.86 20.63
N ALA A 476 -15.59 11.16 20.40
CA ALA A 476 -16.89 11.82 20.20
C ALA A 476 -16.72 13.19 19.54
N PRO A 477 -17.78 13.83 19.01
CA PRO A 477 -17.72 15.22 18.52
C PRO A 477 -17.41 16.26 19.60
N LYS A 478 -17.75 15.95 20.85
CA LYS A 478 -17.50 16.79 22.03
C LYS A 478 -17.04 15.93 23.19
N ALA A 479 -16.16 16.47 24.03
CA ALA A 479 -15.72 15.79 25.24
C ALA A 479 -16.90 15.50 26.18
N PRO A 480 -17.01 14.27 26.71
CA PRO A 480 -17.89 13.98 27.83
C PRO A 480 -17.43 14.76 29.07
N GLN A 481 -18.39 15.23 29.87
CA GLN A 481 -18.11 16.04 31.06
C GLN A 481 -17.16 15.33 32.02
N GLY A 482 -16.07 15.99 32.40
CA GLY A 482 -15.07 15.48 33.33
C GLY A 482 -14.08 14.47 32.74
N TYR A 483 -14.05 14.38 31.40
CA TYR A 483 -13.14 13.55 30.59
C TYR A 483 -12.50 14.36 29.44
N GLU A 484 -12.37 15.67 29.59
CA GLU A 484 -11.84 16.59 28.58
C GLU A 484 -10.40 16.24 28.15
N ASN A 485 -9.59 15.70 29.06
CA ASN A 485 -8.22 15.23 28.79
C ASN A 485 -8.14 13.73 28.44
N ASN A 486 -9.27 13.03 28.42
CA ASN A 486 -9.39 11.60 28.14
C ASN A 486 -10.11 11.35 26.81
N TRP A 487 -10.11 12.33 25.91
CA TRP A 487 -10.97 12.34 24.74
C TRP A 487 -10.24 12.79 23.49
N VAL A 488 -10.58 12.14 22.38
CA VAL A 488 -10.18 12.54 21.03
C VAL A 488 -11.42 12.94 20.24
N GLN A 489 -11.36 14.10 19.60
CA GLN A 489 -12.45 14.63 18.80
C GLN A 489 -12.70 13.76 17.56
N THR A 490 -13.97 13.52 17.26
CA THR A 490 -14.43 12.91 16.01
C THR A 490 -15.32 13.89 15.24
N VAL A 491 -15.55 13.62 13.96
CA VAL A 491 -16.25 14.54 13.06
C VAL A 491 -17.55 13.92 12.54
N PRO A 492 -18.72 14.51 12.81
CA PRO A 492 -19.98 14.05 12.23
C PRO A 492 -19.92 13.95 10.69
N GLY A 493 -20.47 12.87 10.13
CA GLY A 493 -20.43 12.60 8.69
C GLY A 493 -19.11 12.00 8.18
N LYS A 494 -18.12 11.79 9.07
CA LYS A 494 -16.90 11.04 8.76
C LYS A 494 -16.85 9.71 9.49
N SER A 495 -16.16 8.74 8.89
CA SER A 495 -15.67 7.56 9.60
C SER A 495 -14.20 7.72 9.94
N TRP A 496 -13.74 6.96 10.93
CA TRP A 496 -12.37 6.99 11.42
C TRP A 496 -11.92 5.58 11.81
N PHE A 497 -10.63 5.43 12.09
CA PHE A 497 -10.05 4.24 12.70
C PHE A 497 -8.98 4.66 13.72
N VAL A 498 -8.57 3.74 14.58
CA VAL A 498 -7.71 4.05 15.72
C VAL A 498 -6.53 3.11 15.83
N ILE A 499 -5.38 3.66 16.21
CA ILE A 499 -4.17 2.89 16.51
C ILE A 499 -3.79 3.13 17.97
N HIS A 500 -3.73 2.05 18.74
CA HIS A 500 -3.09 2.00 20.04
C HIS A 500 -1.62 1.61 19.87
N ARG A 501 -0.71 2.45 20.38
CA ARG A 501 0.73 2.30 20.30
C ARG A 501 1.32 2.02 21.67
N MET A 502 2.11 0.97 21.75
CA MET A 502 2.86 0.55 22.93
C MET A 502 4.34 0.83 22.68
N TYR A 503 4.95 1.80 23.36
CA TYR A 503 6.37 2.13 23.22
C TYR A 503 7.18 1.38 24.29
N GLY A 504 8.11 0.55 23.84
CA GLY A 504 8.81 -0.41 24.69
C GLY A 504 7.85 -1.44 25.29
N PRO A 505 7.07 -2.19 24.49
CA PRO A 505 6.08 -3.14 25.00
C PRO A 505 6.74 -4.18 25.92
N GLU A 506 6.19 -4.40 27.10
CA GLU A 506 6.68 -5.38 28.06
C GLU A 506 6.00 -6.75 27.90
N LYS A 507 6.48 -7.75 28.65
CA LYS A 507 6.04 -9.14 28.53
C LYS A 507 4.52 -9.32 28.60
N ALA A 508 3.82 -8.61 29.48
CA ALA A 508 2.39 -8.80 29.65
C ALA A 508 1.56 -8.40 28.41
N TRP A 509 2.03 -7.42 27.63
CA TRP A 509 1.46 -7.09 26.31
C TRP A 509 1.76 -8.19 25.30
N ILE A 510 3.04 -8.58 25.21
CA ILE A 510 3.55 -9.54 24.22
C ILE A 510 2.88 -10.91 24.39
N GLU A 511 2.73 -11.37 25.63
CA GLU A 511 2.12 -12.64 26.01
C GLU A 511 0.59 -12.56 26.14
N LYS A 512 0.00 -11.37 25.91
CA LYS A 512 -1.45 -11.13 25.91
C LYS A 512 -2.11 -11.46 27.25
N THR A 513 -1.37 -11.37 28.36
CA THR A 513 -1.87 -11.52 29.73
C THR A 513 -2.45 -10.23 30.29
N TRP A 514 -2.09 -9.09 29.68
CA TRP A 514 -2.76 -7.80 29.83
C TRP A 514 -3.42 -7.41 28.50
N ARG A 515 -4.67 -6.93 28.53
CA ARG A 515 -5.46 -6.65 27.31
C ARG A 515 -6.28 -5.38 27.42
N ILE A 516 -6.28 -4.57 26.35
CA ILE A 516 -7.22 -3.45 26.20
C ILE A 516 -8.62 -3.97 25.84
N SER A 517 -9.65 -3.19 26.18
CA SER A 517 -10.99 -3.48 25.66
C SER A 517 -11.07 -3.19 24.17
N ASP A 518 -12.05 -3.78 23.47
CA ASP A 518 -12.48 -3.21 22.19
C ASP A 518 -13.08 -1.81 22.40
N VAL A 519 -13.21 -1.07 21.30
CA VAL A 519 -13.91 0.21 21.28
C VAL A 519 -15.41 -0.05 21.17
N GLU A 520 -16.19 0.50 22.09
CA GLU A 520 -17.63 0.24 22.21
C GLU A 520 -18.44 1.52 22.04
N LEU A 521 -19.57 1.42 21.36
CA LEU A 521 -20.56 2.50 21.29
C LEU A 521 -21.15 2.76 22.69
N VAL A 522 -21.09 4.00 23.16
CA VAL A 522 -21.75 4.44 24.40
C VAL A 522 -23.24 4.62 24.10
N LYS A 523 -24.08 3.83 24.78
CA LYS A 523 -25.54 3.85 24.60
C LYS A 523 -26.22 4.86 25.51
#